data_AF-A0A9X8YAH7-F1
#
_entry.id   AF-A0A9X8YAH7-F1
#
_cell.length_a   1.000
_cell.length_b   1.000
_cell.length_c   1.000
_cell.angle_alpha   90.00
_cell.angle_beta   90.00
_cell.angle_gamma   90.00
#
_symmetry.space_group_name_H-M   'P 1'
#
loop_
_entity.id
_entity.type
_entity.pdbx_description
1 polymer ?
#
loop_
_entity_poly.entity_id
_entity_poly.type
_entity_poly.pdbx_seq_one_letter_code
_entity_poly.pdbx_strand_id
1 'polypeptide(L)'
;MPTSQTLSRGIRVLEIVANSPVNLSIAEIAAKLEVHRSIAYRIIRTLEQHHLLNRDEAGHIRSASGLAVLARSVQRDLQAAATPELTALANELSMTAFVAVWEHDLCTTLQSVSPLNSQRAIVHRPGSVHGMDVGAAGIAIQSRYAKAEWDALDTGIEYREAAVAARVDGYATSENEVIQGVTSIAVPIQHSGQTPAALAVVFAASTVGGYERMIEELKHAAARISEKLAH
;
A
#
# COMPACT_ATOMS: atom_id res chain seq x y z
N MET A 1 -6.94 26.92 -5.82
CA MET A 1 -6.97 27.43 -4.42
C MET A 1 -5.56 27.34 -3.86
N PRO A 2 -5.00 28.39 -3.24
CA PRO A 2 -3.71 28.26 -2.56
C PRO A 2 -3.83 27.27 -1.40
N THR A 3 -2.95 26.28 -1.34
CA THR A 3 -2.94 25.26 -0.28
C THR A 3 -2.28 25.82 0.99
N SER A 4 -2.68 25.31 2.16
CA SER A 4 -2.09 25.73 3.44
C SER A 4 -0.64 25.24 3.54
N GLN A 5 0.32 26.14 3.35
CA GLN A 5 1.75 25.81 3.39
C GLN A 5 2.17 25.24 4.75
N THR A 6 1.63 25.76 5.85
CA THR A 6 1.95 25.27 7.20
C THR A 6 1.43 23.85 7.41
N LEU A 7 0.21 23.55 6.98
CA LEU A 7 -0.35 22.20 7.09
C LEU A 7 0.44 21.22 6.20
N SER A 8 0.75 21.62 4.96
CA SER A 8 1.57 20.83 4.04
C SER A 8 2.93 20.48 4.65
N ARG A 9 3.61 21.44 5.30
CA ARG A 9 4.87 21.16 6.01
C ARG A 9 4.67 20.22 7.21
N GLY A 10 3.55 20.34 7.92
CA GLY A 10 3.20 19.42 9.00
C GLY A 10 3.04 17.97 8.52
N ILE A 11 2.31 17.76 7.44
CA ILE A 11 2.15 16.44 6.80
C ILE A 11 3.52 15.92 6.35
N ARG A 12 4.34 16.77 5.72
CA ARG A 12 5.68 16.39 5.24
C ARG A 12 6.65 16.01 6.36
N VAL A 13 6.51 16.58 7.57
CA VAL A 13 7.26 16.11 8.75
C VAL A 13 6.89 14.67 9.08
N LEU A 14 5.59 14.33 9.09
CA LEU A 14 5.13 12.97 9.40
C LEU A 14 5.68 11.97 8.37
N GLU A 15 5.66 12.31 7.08
CA GLU A 15 6.24 11.50 6.01
C GLU A 15 7.75 11.30 6.18
N ILE A 16 8.49 12.36 6.49
CA ILE A 16 9.94 12.30 6.74
C ILE A 16 10.26 11.37 7.91
N VAL A 17 9.51 11.49 9.02
CA VAL A 17 9.75 10.68 10.21
C VAL A 17 9.34 9.22 9.96
N ALA A 18 8.19 8.98 9.32
CA ALA A 18 7.66 7.63 9.08
C ALA A 18 8.53 6.82 8.09
N ASN A 19 9.13 7.47 7.10
CA ASN A 19 9.97 6.82 6.10
C ASN A 19 11.47 6.77 6.48
N SER A 20 11.86 7.38 7.60
CA SER A 20 13.25 7.35 8.05
C SER A 20 13.56 6.02 8.76
N PRO A 21 14.66 5.32 8.41
CA PRO A 21 15.08 4.10 9.11
C PRO A 21 15.61 4.37 10.52
N VAL A 22 15.88 5.64 10.85
CA VAL A 22 16.39 6.09 12.14
C VAL A 22 15.62 7.31 12.64
N ASN A 23 15.56 7.51 13.96
CA ASN A 23 14.98 8.72 14.53
C ASN A 23 15.86 9.93 14.18
N LEU A 24 15.24 11.05 13.85
CA LEU A 24 15.93 12.25 13.35
C LEU A 24 15.90 13.38 14.38
N SER A 25 16.96 14.17 14.44
CA SER A 25 16.97 15.44 15.15
C SER A 25 16.09 16.49 14.46
N ILE A 26 15.69 17.53 15.20
CA ILE A 26 14.96 18.68 14.62
C ILE A 26 15.79 19.35 13.51
N ALA A 27 17.12 19.37 13.63
CA ALA A 27 17.99 20.00 12.65
C ALA A 27 17.97 19.24 11.31
N GLU A 28 18.01 17.91 11.35
CA GLU A 28 17.91 17.07 10.16
C GLU A 28 16.53 17.17 9.50
N ILE A 29 15.46 17.21 10.29
CA ILE A 29 14.10 17.43 9.77
C ILE A 29 13.98 18.82 9.13
N ALA A 30 14.54 19.86 9.76
CA ALA A 30 14.54 21.21 9.21
C ALA A 30 15.28 21.30 7.86
N ALA A 31 16.44 20.62 7.77
CA ALA A 31 17.20 20.52 6.52
C ALA A 31 16.40 19.81 5.42
N LYS A 32 15.79 18.66 5.72
CA LYS A 32 14.94 17.91 4.77
C LYS A 32 13.69 18.67 4.33
N LEU A 33 13.16 19.54 5.19
CA LEU A 33 12.03 20.40 4.86
C LEU A 33 12.43 21.68 4.11
N GLU A 34 13.72 22.01 4.07
CA GLU A 34 14.26 23.28 3.57
C GLU A 34 13.66 24.50 4.30
N VAL A 35 13.60 24.42 5.64
CA VAL A 35 13.09 25.50 6.50
C VAL A 35 14.04 25.82 7.63
N HIS A 36 13.90 27.03 8.20
CA HIS A 36 14.63 27.40 9.40
C HIS A 36 14.25 26.52 10.59
N ARG A 37 15.22 26.22 11.47
CA ARG A 37 15.03 25.34 12.64
C ARG A 37 13.87 25.75 13.55
N SER A 38 13.62 27.05 13.70
CA SER A 38 12.50 27.58 14.48
C SER A 38 11.12 27.22 13.90
N ILE A 39 11.02 27.10 12.58
CA ILE A 39 9.78 26.69 11.88
C ILE A 39 9.55 25.19 12.12
N ALA A 40 10.56 24.36 11.87
CA ALA A 40 10.48 22.92 12.11
C ALA A 40 10.12 22.62 13.58
N TYR A 41 10.74 23.33 14.53
CA TYR A 41 10.44 23.18 15.95
C TYR A 41 8.96 23.44 16.27
N ARG A 42 8.37 24.52 15.74
CA ARG A 42 6.95 24.84 15.97
C ARG A 42 6.02 23.77 15.40
N ILE A 43 6.32 23.29 14.19
CA ILE A 43 5.53 22.23 13.54
C ILE A 43 5.59 20.94 14.36
N ILE A 44 6.81 20.49 14.72
CA ILE A 44 7.01 19.28 15.51
C ILE A 44 6.29 19.39 16.85
N ARG A 45 6.41 20.53 17.54
CA ARG A 45 5.72 20.75 18.83
C ARG A 45 4.20 20.61 18.71
N THR A 46 3.61 21.12 17.63
CA THR A 46 2.17 20.92 17.36
C THR A 46 1.84 19.45 17.14
N LEU A 47 2.63 18.73 16.34
CA LEU A 47 2.43 17.30 16.10
C LEU A 47 2.60 16.45 17.38
N GLU A 48 3.51 16.84 18.28
CA GLU A 48 3.68 16.25 19.60
C GLU A 48 2.45 16.47 20.50
N GLN A 49 1.86 17.69 20.48
CA GLN A 49 0.63 18.00 21.20
C GLN A 49 -0.58 17.18 20.73
N HIS A 50 -0.57 16.74 19.47
CA HIS A 50 -1.57 15.83 18.91
C HIS A 50 -1.19 14.34 19.02
N HIS A 51 -0.10 14.01 19.74
CA HIS A 51 0.40 12.65 19.93
C HIS A 51 0.73 11.90 18.63
N LEU A 52 1.03 12.64 17.56
CA LEU A 52 1.43 12.08 16.27
C LEU A 52 2.94 11.82 16.21
N LEU A 53 3.72 12.62 16.94
CA LEU A 53 5.15 12.46 17.15
C LEU A 53 5.48 12.48 18.64
N ASN A 54 6.63 11.94 19.01
CA ASN A 54 7.25 12.17 20.31
C ASN A 54 8.78 12.18 20.18
N ARG A 55 9.47 12.29 21.31
CA ARG A 55 10.93 12.22 21.40
C ARG A 55 11.38 10.94 22.08
N ASP A 56 12.51 10.41 21.64
CA ASP A 56 13.28 9.46 22.43
C ASP A 56 14.12 10.16 23.51
N GLU A 57 14.85 9.39 24.31
CA GLU A 57 15.70 9.89 25.40
C GLU A 57 16.82 10.82 24.91
N ALA A 58 17.28 10.63 23.67
CA ALA A 58 18.28 11.48 23.03
C ALA A 58 17.68 12.77 22.42
N GLY A 59 16.35 12.94 22.46
CA GLY A 59 15.64 14.08 21.92
C GLY A 59 15.38 13.99 20.41
N HIS A 60 15.65 12.85 19.77
CA HIS A 60 15.30 12.61 18.37
C HIS A 60 13.80 12.33 18.23
N ILE A 61 13.25 12.73 17.10
CA ILE A 61 11.83 12.63 16.79
C ILE A 61 11.51 11.25 16.23
N ARG A 62 10.44 10.66 16.74
CA ARG A 62 9.88 9.39 16.24
C ARG A 62 8.34 9.43 16.16
N SER A 63 7.78 8.51 15.39
CA SER A 63 6.34 8.28 15.30
C SER A 63 5.73 7.94 16.67
N ALA A 64 4.55 8.47 16.95
CA ALA A 64 3.80 8.18 18.17
C ALA A 64 2.47 7.46 17.87
N SER A 65 1.84 6.92 18.90
CA SER A 65 0.65 6.06 18.80
C SER A 65 -0.56 6.75 18.18
N GLY A 66 -0.63 8.08 18.17
CA GLY A 66 -1.69 8.82 17.49
C GLY A 66 -1.79 8.48 16.01
N LEU A 67 -0.68 8.16 15.35
CA LEU A 67 -0.70 7.71 13.94
C LEU A 67 -1.44 6.39 13.77
N ALA A 68 -1.28 5.44 14.69
CA ALA A 68 -2.00 4.16 14.67
C ALA A 68 -3.51 4.36 14.92
N VAL A 69 -3.88 5.32 15.78
CA VAL A 69 -5.28 5.69 16.02
C VAL A 69 -5.93 6.24 14.75
N LEU A 70 -5.21 7.09 14.00
CA LEU A 70 -5.69 7.61 12.72
C LEU A 70 -5.79 6.52 11.64
N ALA A 71 -4.77 5.66 11.54
CA ALA A 71 -4.74 4.60 10.52
C ALA A 71 -5.85 3.54 10.70
N ARG A 72 -6.30 3.30 11.94
CA ARG A 72 -7.32 2.29 12.26
C ARG A 72 -8.63 2.45 11.50
N SER A 73 -9.02 3.66 11.08
CA SER A 73 -10.30 3.88 10.39
C SER A 73 -10.24 3.62 8.88
N VAL A 74 -9.05 3.49 8.30
CA VAL A 74 -8.87 3.33 6.86
C VAL A 74 -9.43 1.99 6.42
N GLN A 75 -10.44 1.98 5.54
CA GLN A 75 -10.98 0.79 4.88
C GLN A 75 -11.22 -0.40 5.84
N ARG A 76 -11.85 -0.13 7.00
CA ARG A 76 -11.99 -1.12 8.09
C ARG A 76 -12.63 -2.43 7.65
N ASP A 77 -13.69 -2.35 6.87
CA ASP A 77 -14.46 -3.52 6.45
C ASP A 77 -13.63 -4.38 5.47
N LEU A 78 -12.89 -3.74 4.55
CA LEU A 78 -11.94 -4.41 3.66
C LEU A 78 -10.84 -5.13 4.44
N GLN A 79 -10.20 -4.46 5.42
CA GLN A 79 -9.19 -5.10 6.26
C GLN A 79 -9.75 -6.29 7.05
N ALA A 80 -10.94 -6.13 7.63
CA ALA A 80 -11.61 -7.20 8.37
C ALA A 80 -11.93 -8.41 7.48
N ALA A 81 -12.45 -8.16 6.27
CA ALA A 81 -12.77 -9.20 5.30
C ALA A 81 -11.51 -9.91 4.76
N ALA A 82 -10.42 -9.16 4.53
CA ALA A 82 -9.17 -9.64 3.95
C ALA A 82 -8.27 -10.40 4.94
N THR A 83 -8.26 -10.02 6.22
CA THR A 83 -7.36 -10.61 7.24
C THR A 83 -7.32 -12.15 7.24
N PRO A 84 -8.46 -12.88 7.31
CA PRO A 84 -8.42 -14.34 7.31
C PRO A 84 -7.88 -14.92 5.99
N GLU A 85 -8.22 -14.30 4.86
CA GLU A 85 -7.81 -14.77 3.53
C GLU A 85 -6.31 -14.54 3.28
N LEU A 86 -5.80 -13.37 3.68
CA LEU A 86 -4.37 -13.06 3.63
C LEU A 86 -3.55 -14.04 4.49
N THR A 87 -4.07 -14.38 5.66
CA THR A 87 -3.41 -15.33 6.57
C THR A 87 -3.37 -16.73 5.97
N ALA A 88 -4.48 -17.19 5.37
CA ALA A 88 -4.52 -18.48 4.69
C ALA A 88 -3.54 -18.52 3.50
N LEU A 89 -3.66 -17.57 2.58
CA LEU A 89 -2.80 -17.47 1.39
C LEU A 89 -1.33 -17.41 1.75
N ALA A 90 -0.96 -16.59 2.74
CA ALA A 90 0.43 -16.42 3.10
C ALA A 90 1.05 -17.73 3.58
N ASN A 91 0.32 -18.48 4.42
CA ASN A 91 0.80 -19.74 4.97
C ASN A 91 0.75 -20.89 3.95
N GLU A 92 -0.31 -21.00 3.15
CA GLU A 92 -0.48 -22.07 2.17
C GLU A 92 0.48 -21.94 0.99
N LEU A 93 0.69 -20.71 0.51
CA LEU A 93 1.60 -20.43 -0.59
C LEU A 93 3.04 -20.21 -0.12
N SER A 94 3.27 -20.05 1.18
CA SER A 94 4.57 -19.66 1.76
C SER A 94 5.13 -18.35 1.17
N MET A 95 4.23 -17.40 0.90
CA MET A 95 4.51 -16.13 0.24
C MET A 95 3.89 -14.97 1.00
N THR A 96 4.39 -13.76 0.80
CA THR A 96 3.74 -12.58 1.42
C THR A 96 2.51 -12.22 0.60
N ALA A 97 1.34 -12.25 1.24
CA ALA A 97 0.07 -11.85 0.66
C ALA A 97 -0.32 -10.46 1.18
N PHE A 98 -0.92 -9.63 0.35
CA PHE A 98 -1.32 -8.28 0.73
C PHE A 98 -2.54 -7.78 -0.05
N VAL A 99 -3.20 -6.76 0.49
CA VAL A 99 -4.23 -5.98 -0.19
C VAL A 99 -3.68 -4.60 -0.48
N ALA A 100 -3.83 -4.16 -1.72
CA ALA A 100 -3.51 -2.82 -2.15
C ALA A 100 -4.77 -2.08 -2.61
N VAL A 101 -4.79 -0.77 -2.39
CA VAL A 101 -5.89 0.13 -2.75
C VAL A 101 -5.40 1.26 -3.64
N TRP A 102 -6.26 1.73 -4.53
CA TRP A 102 -5.97 2.84 -5.42
C TRP A 102 -6.60 4.14 -4.93
N GLU A 103 -5.77 5.09 -4.51
CA GLU A 103 -6.21 6.44 -4.12
C GLU A 103 -5.41 7.48 -4.91
N HIS A 104 -6.10 8.38 -5.61
CA HIS A 104 -5.51 9.39 -6.49
C HIS A 104 -4.64 8.77 -7.60
N ASP A 105 -3.33 8.91 -7.52
CA ASP A 105 -2.33 8.38 -8.46
C ASP A 105 -1.51 7.22 -7.88
N LEU A 106 -1.83 6.79 -6.66
CA LEU A 106 -1.02 5.86 -5.88
C LEU A 106 -1.73 4.54 -5.62
N CYS A 107 -0.96 3.46 -5.72
CA CYS A 107 -1.32 2.15 -5.24
C CYS A 107 -0.65 1.91 -3.89
N THR A 108 -1.47 1.86 -2.83
CA THR A 108 -1.00 1.74 -1.43
C THR A 108 -1.33 0.38 -0.87
N THR A 109 -0.33 -0.31 -0.32
CA THR A 109 -0.53 -1.56 0.42
C THR A 109 -1.20 -1.26 1.76
N LEU A 110 -2.45 -1.64 1.88
CA LEU A 110 -3.27 -1.40 3.07
C LEU A 110 -2.95 -2.40 4.19
N GLN A 111 -2.82 -3.67 3.83
CA GLN A 111 -2.56 -4.76 4.76
C GLN A 111 -1.65 -5.80 4.10
N SER A 112 -0.77 -6.41 4.87
CA SER A 112 0.16 -7.44 4.39
C SER A 112 0.39 -8.49 5.47
N VAL A 113 0.50 -9.76 5.07
CA VAL A 113 0.77 -10.91 5.92
C VAL A 113 1.89 -11.72 5.30
N SER A 114 2.96 -11.92 6.06
CA SER A 114 4.05 -12.83 5.70
C SER A 114 3.86 -14.19 6.36
N PRO A 115 4.31 -15.29 5.72
CA PRO A 115 4.24 -16.64 6.29
C PRO A 115 5.01 -16.74 7.60
N LEU A 116 4.47 -17.50 8.55
CA LEU A 116 5.05 -17.64 9.90
C LEU A 116 6.44 -18.30 9.91
N ASN A 117 6.72 -19.21 8.97
CA ASN A 117 7.89 -20.10 9.01
C ASN A 117 8.78 -20.00 7.76
N SER A 118 8.75 -18.90 7.00
CA SER A 118 9.59 -18.75 5.81
C SER A 118 10.64 -17.66 6.00
N GLN A 119 11.93 -18.07 6.03
CA GLN A 119 13.06 -17.14 6.03
C GLN A 119 13.29 -16.48 4.65
N ARG A 120 12.59 -16.94 3.60
CA ARG A 120 12.76 -16.47 2.22
C ARG A 120 11.62 -15.57 1.74
N ALA A 121 10.61 -15.34 2.58
CA ALA A 121 9.49 -14.50 2.20
C ALA A 121 9.94 -13.04 2.02
N ILE A 122 9.50 -12.43 0.92
CA ILE A 122 9.74 -11.01 0.66
C ILE A 122 8.93 -10.19 1.66
N VAL A 123 9.60 -9.36 2.45
CA VAL A 123 8.91 -8.45 3.38
C VAL A 123 8.27 -7.32 2.57
N HIS A 124 6.95 -7.28 2.56
CA HIS A 124 6.18 -6.19 1.96
C HIS A 124 5.32 -5.55 3.05
N ARG A 125 5.54 -4.28 3.38
CA ARG A 125 4.97 -3.66 4.59
C ARG A 125 3.66 -2.91 4.27
N PRO A 126 2.66 -2.90 5.17
CA PRO A 126 1.57 -1.94 5.11
C PRO A 126 2.11 -0.50 5.03
N GLY A 127 1.45 0.34 4.23
CA GLY A 127 1.91 1.69 3.90
C GLY A 127 2.99 1.76 2.83
N SER A 128 3.39 0.63 2.21
CA SER A 128 4.23 0.68 0.99
C SER A 128 3.40 1.30 -0.15
N VAL A 129 4.00 2.21 -0.90
CA VAL A 129 3.33 2.96 -1.96
C VAL A 129 4.14 2.90 -3.25
N HIS A 130 3.46 2.72 -4.38
CA HIS A 130 4.03 2.87 -5.73
C HIS A 130 3.02 3.53 -6.67
N GLY A 131 3.49 3.96 -7.84
CA GLY A 131 2.62 4.50 -8.89
C GLY A 131 1.59 3.48 -9.34
N MET A 132 0.38 3.96 -9.65
CA MET A 132 -0.72 3.12 -10.12
C MET A 132 -0.46 2.46 -11.48
N ASP A 133 0.46 3.04 -12.24
CA ASP A 133 0.98 2.57 -13.53
C ASP A 133 2.02 1.46 -13.40
N VAL A 134 2.37 1.01 -12.18
CA VAL A 134 3.42 0.00 -11.95
C VAL A 134 2.90 -1.18 -11.12
N GLY A 135 3.35 -2.39 -11.47
CA GLY A 135 3.13 -3.60 -10.66
C GLY A 135 1.77 -4.27 -10.86
N ALA A 136 1.71 -5.55 -10.48
CA ALA A 136 0.55 -6.41 -10.70
C ALA A 136 -0.73 -5.86 -10.03
N ALA A 137 -0.64 -5.30 -8.83
CA ALA A 137 -1.80 -4.75 -8.11
C ALA A 137 -2.45 -3.59 -8.88
N GLY A 138 -1.65 -2.67 -9.43
CA GLY A 138 -2.15 -1.57 -10.26
C GLY A 138 -2.83 -2.09 -11.52
N ILE A 139 -2.19 -3.04 -12.23
CA ILE A 139 -2.76 -3.68 -13.42
C ILE A 139 -4.10 -4.40 -13.10
N ALA A 140 -4.15 -5.12 -11.98
CA ALA A 140 -5.37 -5.83 -11.54
C ALA A 140 -6.51 -4.87 -11.20
N ILE A 141 -6.22 -3.73 -10.58
CA ILE A 141 -7.26 -2.71 -10.32
C ILE A 141 -7.72 -2.07 -11.64
N GLN A 142 -6.79 -1.72 -12.54
CA GLN A 142 -7.10 -1.17 -13.86
C GLN A 142 -8.01 -2.10 -14.68
N SER A 143 -7.82 -3.42 -14.57
CA SER A 143 -8.59 -4.41 -15.34
C SER A 143 -10.09 -4.43 -15.01
N ARG A 144 -10.50 -3.84 -13.88
CA ARG A 144 -11.91 -3.62 -13.53
C ARG A 144 -12.60 -2.67 -14.51
N TYR A 145 -11.84 -1.82 -15.20
CA TYR A 145 -12.33 -0.84 -16.16
C TYR A 145 -11.97 -1.27 -17.59
N ALA A 146 -12.90 -1.13 -18.52
CA ALA A 146 -12.57 -1.11 -19.94
C ALA A 146 -11.75 0.16 -20.25
N LYS A 147 -10.94 0.13 -21.33
CA LYS A 147 -10.11 1.28 -21.72
C LYS A 147 -10.89 2.60 -21.79
N ALA A 148 -12.06 2.57 -22.41
CA ALA A 148 -12.92 3.76 -22.53
C ALA A 148 -13.45 4.25 -21.17
N GLU A 149 -13.73 3.35 -20.24
CA GLU A 149 -14.15 3.71 -18.88
C GLU A 149 -13.00 4.33 -18.11
N TRP A 150 -11.79 3.76 -18.24
CA TRP A 150 -10.57 4.30 -17.61
C TRP A 150 -10.25 5.70 -18.13
N ASP A 151 -10.31 5.90 -19.44
CA ASP A 151 -10.04 7.22 -20.05
C ASP A 151 -11.06 8.26 -19.60
N ALA A 152 -12.31 7.85 -19.38
CA ALA A 152 -13.36 8.72 -18.86
C ALA A 152 -13.16 9.11 -17.38
N LEU A 153 -12.31 8.41 -16.61
CA LEU A 153 -11.96 8.80 -15.25
C LEU A 153 -11.00 10.01 -15.21
N ASP A 154 -10.37 10.35 -16.34
CA ASP A 154 -9.45 11.50 -16.48
C ASP A 154 -8.37 11.55 -15.38
N THR A 155 -7.78 10.39 -15.09
CA THR A 155 -6.82 10.24 -13.98
C THR A 155 -5.43 10.79 -14.30
N GLY A 156 -5.14 10.99 -15.59
CA GLY A 156 -3.78 11.26 -16.09
C GLY A 156 -2.83 10.06 -16.02
N ILE A 157 -3.32 8.89 -15.60
CA ILE A 157 -2.55 7.65 -15.46
C ILE A 157 -2.75 6.80 -16.72
N GLU A 158 -1.65 6.37 -17.34
CA GLU A 158 -1.72 5.53 -18.53
C GLU A 158 -2.37 4.18 -18.23
N TYR A 159 -3.33 3.78 -19.07
CA TYR A 159 -3.93 2.45 -18.99
C TYR A 159 -2.96 1.40 -19.51
N ARG A 160 -2.54 0.49 -18.65
CA ARG A 160 -1.60 -0.58 -18.98
C ARG A 160 -2.25 -1.55 -19.97
N GLU A 161 -1.57 -1.86 -21.09
CA GLU A 161 -2.04 -2.88 -22.04
C GLU A 161 -2.28 -4.24 -21.36
N ALA A 162 -1.45 -4.59 -20.38
CA ALA A 162 -1.60 -5.79 -19.56
C ALA A 162 -2.95 -5.86 -18.81
N ALA A 163 -3.60 -4.72 -18.54
CA ALA A 163 -4.92 -4.68 -17.91
C ALA A 163 -6.02 -5.23 -18.83
N VAL A 164 -5.85 -5.16 -20.15
CA VAL A 164 -6.77 -5.75 -21.14
C VAL A 164 -6.79 -7.27 -20.99
N ALA A 165 -5.61 -7.90 -20.95
CA ALA A 165 -5.50 -9.34 -20.73
C ALA A 165 -6.01 -9.73 -19.33
N ALA A 166 -5.59 -8.99 -18.30
CA ALA A 166 -6.02 -9.24 -16.92
C ALA A 166 -7.54 -9.13 -16.71
N ARG A 167 -8.25 -8.37 -17.55
CA ARG A 167 -9.71 -8.27 -17.52
C ARG A 167 -10.38 -9.56 -17.96
N VAL A 168 -9.78 -10.26 -18.93
CA VAL A 168 -10.27 -11.55 -19.44
C VAL A 168 -9.82 -12.68 -18.53
N ASP A 169 -8.54 -12.68 -18.16
CA ASP A 169 -7.90 -13.78 -17.43
C ASP A 169 -8.24 -13.75 -15.92
N GLY A 170 -8.66 -12.59 -15.41
CA GLY A 170 -9.03 -12.37 -14.01
C GLY A 170 -7.84 -12.23 -13.06
N TYR A 171 -6.62 -12.07 -13.58
CA TYR A 171 -5.42 -11.84 -12.79
C TYR A 171 -4.39 -11.01 -13.59
N ALA A 172 -3.48 -10.38 -12.88
CA ALA A 172 -2.34 -9.68 -13.44
C ALA A 172 -1.03 -10.21 -12.86
N THR A 173 0.04 -10.12 -13.64
CA THR A 173 1.41 -10.45 -13.21
C THR A 173 2.30 -9.24 -13.43
N SER A 174 3.36 -9.15 -12.64
CA SER A 174 4.46 -8.22 -12.87
C SER A 174 5.76 -8.81 -12.35
N GLU A 175 6.87 -8.53 -13.02
CA GLU A 175 8.19 -8.96 -12.59
C GLU A 175 9.15 -7.78 -12.61
N ASN A 176 9.94 -7.60 -11.55
CA ASN A 176 10.97 -6.56 -11.45
C ASN A 176 10.45 -5.12 -11.61
N GLU A 177 9.14 -4.88 -11.48
CA GLU A 177 8.54 -3.55 -11.68
C GLU A 177 8.60 -2.68 -10.42
N VAL A 178 8.15 -3.19 -9.28
CA VAL A 178 8.15 -2.44 -8.00
C VAL A 178 9.41 -2.72 -7.18
N ILE A 179 9.83 -3.99 -7.15
CA ILE A 179 11.02 -4.45 -6.43
C ILE A 179 11.81 -5.36 -7.36
N GLN A 180 13.10 -5.07 -7.52
CA GLN A 180 14.01 -5.89 -8.33
C GLN A 180 14.14 -7.32 -7.74
N GLY A 181 14.05 -8.34 -8.59
CA GLY A 181 14.09 -9.76 -8.24
C GLY A 181 12.77 -10.35 -7.75
N VAL A 182 11.68 -9.57 -7.75
CA VAL A 182 10.38 -9.96 -7.20
C VAL A 182 9.34 -10.08 -8.31
N THR A 183 8.60 -11.19 -8.27
CA THR A 183 7.37 -11.40 -9.05
C THR A 183 6.17 -11.13 -8.15
N SER A 184 5.13 -10.53 -8.73
CA SER A 184 3.83 -10.38 -8.10
C SER A 184 2.72 -10.93 -8.98
N ILE A 185 1.72 -11.55 -8.35
CA ILE A 185 0.46 -11.94 -8.96
C ILE A 185 -0.64 -11.24 -8.18
N ALA A 186 -1.57 -10.61 -8.88
CA ALA A 186 -2.67 -9.88 -8.28
C ALA A 186 -4.00 -10.18 -8.97
N VAL A 187 -5.09 -10.08 -8.21
CA VAL A 187 -6.47 -10.20 -8.70
C VAL A 187 -7.31 -9.03 -8.18
N PRO A 188 -8.26 -8.51 -8.97
CA PRO A 188 -9.14 -7.44 -8.50
C PRO A 188 -10.07 -7.92 -7.38
N ILE A 189 -10.28 -7.08 -6.36
CA ILE A 189 -11.35 -7.28 -5.38
C ILE A 189 -12.57 -6.51 -5.87
N GLN A 190 -13.71 -7.18 -5.95
CA GLN A 190 -14.97 -6.57 -6.34
C GLN A 190 -15.73 -6.11 -5.09
N HIS A 191 -15.91 -4.82 -4.92
CA HIS A 191 -16.92 -4.30 -4.00
C HIS A 191 -17.50 -3.02 -4.58
N SER A 192 -18.73 -2.70 -4.20
CA SER A 192 -19.42 -1.47 -4.60
C SER A 192 -19.06 -0.31 -3.67
N GLY A 193 -18.94 0.89 -4.22
CA GLY A 193 -18.99 2.14 -3.45
C GLY A 193 -17.80 2.47 -2.54
N GLN A 194 -16.67 1.74 -2.59
CA GLN A 194 -15.45 2.11 -1.87
C GLN A 194 -14.25 2.24 -2.84
N THR A 195 -13.06 2.48 -2.28
CA THR A 195 -11.80 2.58 -3.00
C THR A 195 -11.45 1.28 -3.73
N PRO A 196 -11.16 1.30 -5.05
CA PRO A 196 -10.78 0.10 -5.78
C PRO A 196 -9.57 -0.61 -5.15
N ALA A 197 -9.63 -1.94 -5.08
CA ALA A 197 -8.63 -2.74 -4.40
C ALA A 197 -8.23 -3.99 -5.20
N ALA A 198 -7.04 -4.50 -4.93
CA ALA A 198 -6.56 -5.79 -5.42
C ALA A 198 -5.94 -6.61 -4.28
N LEU A 199 -6.09 -7.93 -4.40
CA LEU A 199 -5.43 -8.92 -3.57
C LEU A 199 -4.22 -9.43 -4.35
N ALA A 200 -3.05 -9.48 -3.70
CA ALA A 200 -1.82 -9.85 -4.36
C ALA A 200 -0.92 -10.72 -3.49
N VAL A 201 -0.01 -11.44 -4.14
CA VAL A 201 1.13 -12.12 -3.50
C VAL A 201 2.43 -11.68 -4.14
N VAL A 202 3.52 -11.73 -3.38
CA VAL A 202 4.88 -11.49 -3.86
C VAL A 202 5.83 -12.61 -3.45
N PHE A 203 6.74 -12.95 -4.35
CA PHE A 203 7.73 -14.00 -4.19
C PHE A 203 8.96 -13.74 -5.07
N ALA A 204 10.07 -14.41 -4.76
CA ALA A 204 11.28 -14.32 -5.57
C ALA A 204 11.12 -15.08 -6.89
N ALA A 205 11.45 -14.45 -8.02
CA ALA A 205 11.17 -14.94 -9.37
C ALA A 205 11.69 -16.36 -9.66
N SER A 206 12.79 -16.77 -9.02
CA SER A 206 13.44 -18.07 -9.22
C SER A 206 12.81 -19.26 -8.47
N THR A 207 11.70 -19.05 -7.76
CA THR A 207 11.23 -20.01 -6.72
C THR A 207 10.11 -20.95 -7.17
N VAL A 208 9.41 -20.69 -8.29
CA VAL A 208 8.12 -21.35 -8.58
C VAL A 208 8.05 -21.95 -9.99
N GLY A 209 7.57 -23.20 -10.09
CA GLY A 209 7.38 -23.95 -11.34
C GLY A 209 5.94 -23.96 -11.87
N GLY A 210 5.30 -22.80 -11.99
CA GLY A 210 3.92 -22.63 -12.48
C GLY A 210 3.06 -21.74 -11.56
N TYR A 211 2.12 -21.00 -12.13
CA TYR A 211 1.32 -20.00 -11.40
C TYR A 211 -0.15 -20.38 -11.23
N GLU A 212 -0.61 -21.42 -11.92
CA GLU A 212 -2.03 -21.75 -12.09
C GLU A 212 -2.71 -21.96 -10.73
N ARG A 213 -2.14 -22.80 -9.87
CA ARG A 213 -2.69 -23.03 -8.53
C ARG A 213 -2.74 -21.74 -7.71
N MET A 214 -1.71 -20.90 -7.80
CA MET A 214 -1.66 -19.66 -7.04
C MET A 214 -2.75 -18.70 -7.50
N ILE A 215 -2.91 -18.54 -8.82
CA ILE A 215 -3.93 -17.70 -9.42
C ILE A 215 -5.32 -18.13 -8.97
N GLU A 216 -5.62 -19.43 -8.99
CA GLU A 216 -6.93 -19.94 -8.57
C GLU A 216 -7.19 -19.70 -7.07
N GLU A 217 -6.21 -19.92 -6.20
CA GLU A 217 -6.36 -19.60 -4.77
C GLU A 217 -6.57 -18.09 -4.52
N LEU A 218 -5.84 -17.23 -5.24
CA LEU A 218 -6.05 -15.79 -5.17
C LEU A 218 -7.46 -15.39 -5.62
N LYS A 219 -7.94 -15.93 -6.76
CA LYS A 219 -9.29 -15.64 -7.27
C LYS A 219 -10.37 -16.06 -6.26
N HIS A 220 -10.26 -17.26 -5.70
CA HIS A 220 -11.20 -17.74 -4.68
C HIS A 220 -11.18 -16.87 -3.42
N ALA A 221 -9.98 -16.49 -2.94
CA ALA A 221 -9.85 -15.59 -1.80
C ALA A 221 -10.46 -14.21 -2.08
N ALA A 222 -10.19 -13.62 -3.25
CA ALA A 222 -10.76 -12.34 -3.64
C ALA A 222 -12.29 -12.38 -3.77
N ALA A 223 -12.86 -13.49 -4.26
CA ALA A 223 -14.31 -13.69 -4.28
C ALA A 223 -14.90 -13.71 -2.86
N ARG A 224 -14.29 -14.45 -1.92
CA ARG A 224 -14.74 -14.47 -0.50
C ARG A 224 -14.61 -13.11 0.18
N ILE A 225 -13.58 -12.32 -0.14
CA ILE A 225 -13.48 -10.93 0.35
C ILE A 225 -14.63 -10.09 -0.23
N SER A 226 -14.85 -10.20 -1.53
CA SER A 226 -15.89 -9.46 -2.26
C SER A 226 -17.29 -9.75 -1.71
N GLU A 227 -17.60 -11.02 -1.43
CA GLU A 227 -18.87 -11.44 -0.81
C GLU A 227 -19.08 -10.82 0.57
N LYS A 228 -18.03 -10.80 1.42
CA LYS A 228 -18.11 -10.18 2.75
C LYS A 228 -18.31 -8.66 2.71
N LEU A 229 -17.90 -8.00 1.61
CA LEU A 229 -18.06 -6.55 1.41
C LEU A 229 -19.38 -6.16 0.74
N ALA A 230 -20.14 -7.13 0.24
CA ALA A 230 -21.46 -6.91 -0.35
C ALA A 230 -22.59 -6.85 0.70
N HIS A 231 -22.26 -7.11 1.97
CA HIS A 231 -23.17 -7.16 3.11
C HIS A 231 -22.85 -6.07 4.13
#